data_AF-A0A5M3N2Y5-F1
#
_entry.id   AF-A0A5M3N2Y5-F1
#
_cell.length_a   1.000
_cell.length_b   1.000
_cell.length_c   1.000
_cell.angle_alpha   90.00
_cell.angle_beta   90.00
_cell.angle_gamma   90.00
#
_symmetry.space_group_name_H-M   'P 1'
#
loop_
_entity.id
_entity.type
_entity.pdbx_description
1 polymer ?
#
loop_
_entity_poly.entity_id
_entity_poly.type
_entity_poly.pdbx_seq_one_letter_code
_entity_poly.pdbx_strand_id
1 'polypeptide(L)'
;MTIISVFAHFIASLDVKIDDITESPFTPFYKTNYNTSSSIERSQLNDIIGRINGAIDGIDSVIEQLAERKVVLESTKREHSRFRSVVGRIPEDVLSIIFEYSSLAQASGEYGVYKHRSSLSFNFSDTCRRWRTVARGNPKLWNNIFLNASRFSPDTMSPQFSELALRCRLHPVYLLILNSALRRMKNIAQSGILKGLRNTCQGLELHFCDKRGLLPSQLDD
;
A
#
# COMPACT_ATOMS: atom_id res chain seq x y z
N MET A 1 10.87 -15.92 28.34
CA MET A 1 10.73 -17.14 27.52
C MET A 1 9.97 -16.76 26.25
N THR A 2 10.55 -16.94 25.07
CA THR A 2 9.88 -16.59 23.79
C THR A 2 9.08 -17.78 23.27
N ILE A 3 8.04 -17.55 22.46
CA ILE A 3 7.29 -18.63 21.78
C ILE A 3 8.25 -19.57 21.04
N ILE A 4 9.29 -19.02 20.40
CA ILE A 4 10.33 -19.78 19.69
C ILE A 4 11.04 -20.77 20.63
N SER A 5 11.41 -20.35 21.85
CA SER A 5 12.07 -21.25 22.82
C SER A 5 11.18 -22.40 23.28
N VAL A 6 9.87 -22.19 23.40
CA VAL A 6 8.91 -23.25 23.77
C VAL A 6 8.81 -24.27 22.63
N PHE A 7 8.68 -23.81 21.39
CA PHE A 7 8.62 -24.69 20.22
C PHE A 7 9.92 -25.49 20.04
N ALA A 8 11.08 -24.87 20.21
CA ALA A 8 12.36 -25.57 20.11
C ALA A 8 12.47 -26.71 21.13
N HIS A 9 12.06 -26.46 22.39
CA HIS A 9 12.03 -27.50 23.42
C HIS A 9 11.01 -28.61 23.10
N PHE A 10 9.84 -28.25 22.59
CA PHE A 10 8.83 -29.23 22.17
C PHE A 10 9.34 -30.14 21.06
N ILE A 11 9.96 -29.58 20.01
CA ILE A 11 10.52 -30.37 18.89
C ILE A 11 11.62 -31.31 19.40
N ALA A 12 12.56 -30.81 20.20
CA ALA A 12 13.60 -31.67 20.77
C ALA A 12 13.02 -32.80 21.63
N SER A 13 11.97 -32.53 22.41
CA SER A 13 11.27 -33.56 23.18
C SER A 13 10.49 -34.54 22.31
N LEU A 14 10.00 -34.12 21.14
CA LEU A 14 9.28 -34.97 20.20
C LEU A 14 10.24 -35.93 19.50
N ASP A 15 11.40 -35.45 19.07
CA ASP A 15 12.45 -36.26 18.42
C ASP A 15 12.88 -37.41 19.32
N VAL A 16 13.17 -37.14 20.60
CA VAL A 16 13.53 -38.17 21.60
C VAL A 16 12.44 -39.25 21.74
N LYS A 17 11.16 -38.86 21.68
CA LYS A 17 10.04 -39.82 21.74
C LYS A 17 9.87 -40.62 20.45
N ILE A 18 10.13 -40.03 19.30
CA ILE A 18 10.10 -40.72 18.01
C ILE A 18 11.20 -41.78 17.98
N ASP A 19 12.40 -41.45 18.46
CA ASP A 19 13.51 -42.41 18.57
C ASP A 19 13.11 -43.59 19.46
N ASP A 20 12.54 -43.35 20.65
CA ASP A 20 12.06 -44.41 21.57
C ASP A 20 10.98 -45.34 20.95
N ILE A 21 10.12 -44.80 20.08
CA ILE A 21 9.06 -45.59 19.42
C ILE A 21 9.61 -46.36 18.22
N THR A 22 10.63 -45.84 17.55
CA THR A 22 11.21 -46.45 16.34
C THR A 22 12.31 -47.46 16.65
N GLU A 23 12.92 -47.38 17.83
CA GLU A 23 13.80 -48.41 18.37
C GLU A 23 13.01 -49.68 18.68
N SER A 24 13.28 -50.72 17.88
CA SER A 24 12.58 -52.00 17.91
C SER A 24 13.59 -53.14 17.82
N PRO A 25 13.31 -54.32 18.41
CA PRO A 25 14.14 -55.51 18.21
C PRO A 25 14.24 -55.91 16.72
N PHE A 26 13.35 -55.39 15.87
CA PHE A 26 13.37 -55.63 14.43
C PHE A 26 14.19 -54.62 13.62
N THR A 27 14.72 -53.56 14.24
CA THR A 27 15.52 -52.52 13.56
C THR A 27 16.70 -53.07 12.75
N PRO A 28 17.47 -54.09 13.20
CA PRO A 28 18.56 -54.68 12.42
C PRO A 28 18.11 -55.31 11.09
N PHE A 29 16.84 -55.67 10.98
CA PHE A 29 16.26 -56.29 9.78
C PHE A 29 15.68 -55.28 8.80
N TYR A 30 15.68 -53.97 9.12
CA TYR A 30 15.23 -52.95 8.18
C TYR A 30 16.07 -53.01 6.90
N LYS A 31 15.39 -52.99 5.73
CA LYS A 31 15.98 -53.15 4.38
C LYS A 31 16.53 -54.54 4.07
N THR A 32 16.17 -55.56 4.84
CA THR A 32 16.47 -56.98 4.53
C THR A 32 15.23 -57.71 4.03
N ASN A 33 15.40 -58.91 3.47
CA ASN A 33 14.28 -59.80 3.10
C ASN A 33 13.84 -60.72 4.26
N TYR A 34 14.08 -60.30 5.51
CA TYR A 34 13.69 -61.08 6.67
C TYR A 34 12.17 -61.27 6.72
N ASN A 35 11.72 -62.50 6.92
CA ASN A 35 10.31 -62.86 6.97
C ASN A 35 9.99 -63.50 8.33
N THR A 36 9.04 -62.90 9.06
CA THR A 36 8.62 -63.39 10.37
C THR A 36 7.72 -64.62 10.21
N SER A 37 8.30 -65.77 10.58
CA SER A 37 7.63 -67.06 10.52
C SER A 37 6.87 -67.36 11.82
N SER A 38 7.28 -66.74 12.93
CA SER A 38 6.71 -66.95 14.25
C SER A 38 5.44 -66.13 14.48
N SER A 39 4.41 -66.73 15.05
CA SER A 39 3.20 -66.02 15.49
C SER A 39 3.49 -64.97 16.56
N ILE A 40 4.51 -65.20 17.40
CA ILE A 40 4.94 -64.27 18.45
C ILE A 40 5.53 -63.01 17.83
N GLU A 41 6.44 -63.15 16.86
CA GLU A 41 7.06 -62.02 16.16
C GLU A 41 6.01 -61.17 15.44
N ARG A 42 5.01 -61.81 14.81
CA ARG A 42 3.89 -61.09 14.18
C ARG A 42 3.06 -60.29 15.19
N SER A 43 2.78 -60.86 16.36
CA SER A 43 2.07 -60.13 17.41
C SER A 43 2.85 -58.92 17.90
N GLN A 44 4.17 -59.05 18.09
CA GLN A 44 5.05 -57.94 18.49
C GLN A 44 5.11 -56.86 17.40
N LEU A 45 5.22 -57.25 16.14
CA LEU A 45 5.24 -56.32 15.01
C LEU A 45 3.92 -55.54 14.91
N ASN A 46 2.78 -56.21 15.11
CA ASN A 46 1.47 -55.55 15.15
C ASN A 46 1.36 -54.55 16.31
N ASP A 47 1.89 -54.88 17.49
CA ASP A 47 1.92 -53.96 18.64
C ASP A 47 2.77 -52.71 18.33
N ILE A 48 3.96 -52.89 17.75
CA ILE A 48 4.84 -51.79 17.33
C ILE A 48 4.16 -50.92 16.28
N ILE A 49 3.54 -51.52 15.26
CA ILE A 49 2.76 -50.79 14.25
C ILE A 49 1.62 -50.01 14.91
N GLY A 50 0.91 -50.61 15.87
CA GLY A 50 -0.13 -49.94 16.63
C GLY A 50 0.39 -48.72 17.40
N ARG A 51 1.54 -48.84 18.07
CA ARG A 51 2.22 -47.73 18.77
C ARG A 51 2.63 -46.61 17.81
N ILE A 52 3.22 -46.95 16.66
CA ILE A 52 3.62 -45.97 15.63
C ILE A 52 2.39 -45.23 15.09
N ASN A 53 1.33 -45.96 14.72
CA ASN A 53 0.10 -45.35 14.23
C ASN A 53 -0.51 -44.40 15.27
N GLY A 54 -0.60 -44.81 16.55
CA GLY A 54 -1.09 -43.94 17.61
C GLY A 54 -0.23 -42.69 17.81
N ALA A 55 1.09 -42.77 17.60
CA ALA A 55 1.98 -41.61 17.65
C ALA A 55 1.77 -40.67 16.45
N ILE A 56 1.57 -41.21 15.25
CA ILE A 56 1.22 -40.45 14.04
C ILE A 56 -0.10 -39.70 14.27
N ASP A 57 -1.14 -40.38 14.73
CA ASP A 57 -2.45 -39.77 15.03
C ASP A 57 -2.31 -38.62 16.06
N GLY A 58 -1.46 -38.82 17.07
CA GLY A 58 -1.15 -37.79 18.07
C GLY A 58 -0.45 -36.56 17.47
N ILE A 59 0.51 -36.76 16.57
CA ILE A 59 1.19 -35.67 15.85
C ILE A 59 0.21 -34.91 14.96
N ASP A 60 -0.63 -35.63 14.20
CA ASP A 60 -1.63 -35.03 13.32
C ASP A 60 -2.63 -34.17 14.11
N SER A 61 -3.08 -34.65 15.27
CA SER A 61 -3.93 -33.86 16.18
C SER A 61 -3.28 -32.57 16.65
N VAL A 62 -1.97 -32.60 16.98
CA VAL A 62 -1.23 -31.40 17.36
C VAL A 62 -1.09 -30.42 16.19
N ILE A 63 -0.83 -30.94 14.98
CA ILE A 63 -0.75 -30.12 13.75
C ILE A 63 -2.08 -29.40 13.50
N GLU A 64 -3.20 -30.11 13.61
CA GLU A 64 -4.53 -29.52 13.44
C GLU A 64 -4.80 -28.39 14.45
N GLN A 65 -4.51 -28.63 15.73
CA GLN A 65 -4.65 -27.61 16.78
C GLN A 65 -3.76 -26.39 16.51
N LEU A 66 -2.51 -26.60 16.10
CA LEU A 66 -1.61 -25.50 15.75
C LEU A 66 -2.10 -24.70 14.55
N ALA A 67 -2.69 -25.36 13.55
CA ALA A 67 -3.29 -24.71 12.40
C ALA A 67 -4.49 -23.84 12.80
N GLU A 68 -5.38 -24.35 13.66
CA GLU A 68 -6.51 -23.58 14.20
C GLU A 68 -6.02 -22.34 14.96
N ARG A 69 -5.05 -22.51 15.87
CA ARG A 69 -4.48 -21.38 16.64
C ARG A 69 -3.80 -20.34 15.75
N LYS A 70 -3.14 -20.76 14.66
CA LYS A 70 -2.57 -19.85 13.67
C LYS A 70 -3.65 -19.00 12.99
N VAL A 71 -4.79 -19.61 12.62
CA VAL A 71 -5.94 -18.87 12.04
C VAL A 71 -6.46 -17.82 13.02
N VAL A 72 -6.60 -18.16 14.31
CA VAL A 72 -7.02 -17.22 15.37
C VAL A 72 -6.03 -16.06 15.51
N LEU A 73 -4.73 -16.33 15.52
CA LEU A 73 -3.70 -15.29 15.63
C LEU A 73 -3.69 -14.36 14.40
N GLU A 74 -3.81 -14.88 13.18
CA GLU A 74 -3.90 -14.06 11.96
C GLU A 74 -5.18 -13.22 11.93
N SER A 75 -6.31 -13.77 12.39
CA SER A 75 -7.55 -12.99 12.57
C SER A 75 -7.35 -11.86 13.57
N THR A 76 -6.77 -12.16 14.73
CA THR A 76 -6.50 -11.17 15.79
C THR A 76 -5.55 -10.07 15.31
N LYS A 77 -4.49 -10.43 14.59
CA LYS A 77 -3.56 -9.49 13.95
C LYS A 77 -4.28 -8.60 12.95
N ARG A 78 -5.18 -9.16 12.14
CA ARG A 78 -6.00 -8.40 11.18
C ARG A 78 -6.89 -7.40 11.93
N GLU A 79 -7.59 -7.81 12.98
CA GLU A 79 -8.41 -6.90 13.78
C GLU A 79 -7.58 -5.80 14.44
N HIS A 80 -6.45 -6.14 15.06
CA HIS A 80 -5.55 -5.14 15.64
C HIS A 80 -4.97 -4.18 14.60
N SER A 81 -4.67 -4.66 13.39
CA SER A 81 -4.20 -3.80 12.30
C SER A 81 -5.23 -2.74 11.91
N ARG A 82 -6.53 -3.02 12.07
CA ARG A 82 -7.62 -2.04 11.84
C ARG A 82 -7.60 -0.91 12.86
N PHE A 83 -6.96 -1.06 14.03
CA PHE A 83 -6.80 0.00 15.02
C PHE A 83 -5.58 0.89 14.76
N ARG A 84 -4.61 0.45 13.94
CA ARG A 84 -3.39 1.23 13.69
C ARG A 84 -3.62 2.50 12.85
N SER A 85 -4.72 2.60 12.13
CA SER A 85 -5.05 3.81 11.37
C SER A 85 -6.54 4.07 11.39
N VAL A 86 -6.96 5.11 12.10
CA VAL A 86 -8.33 5.65 12.03
C VAL A 86 -8.73 5.94 10.59
N VAL A 87 -7.77 6.43 9.78
CA VAL A 87 -8.02 6.70 8.35
C VAL A 87 -8.29 5.43 7.55
N GLY A 88 -7.78 4.28 7.99
CA GLY A 88 -8.08 2.98 7.39
C GLY A 88 -9.57 2.60 7.44
N ARG A 89 -10.35 3.19 8.35
CA ARG A 89 -11.79 2.91 8.54
C ARG A 89 -12.72 3.88 7.82
N ILE A 90 -12.21 5.06 7.46
CA ILE A 90 -12.99 6.08 6.77
C ILE A 90 -13.39 5.52 5.41
N PRO A 91 -14.68 5.42 5.04
CA PRO A 91 -15.13 4.99 3.72
C PRO A 91 -14.46 5.77 2.56
N GLU A 92 -14.35 5.15 1.38
CA GLU A 92 -13.59 5.74 0.27
C GLU A 92 -14.18 7.06 -0.25
N ASP A 93 -15.50 7.17 -0.27
CA ASP A 93 -16.27 8.37 -0.56
C ASP A 93 -15.99 9.49 0.46
N VAL A 94 -16.01 9.17 1.76
CA VAL A 94 -15.68 10.16 2.81
C VAL A 94 -14.23 10.62 2.69
N LEU A 95 -13.29 9.70 2.39
CA LEU A 95 -11.89 10.06 2.16
C LEU A 95 -11.72 10.96 0.93
N SER A 96 -12.48 10.68 -0.13
CA SER A 96 -12.55 11.50 -1.33
C SER A 96 -13.01 12.93 -1.02
N ILE A 97 -14.06 13.08 -0.20
CA ILE A 97 -14.55 14.39 0.27
C ILE A 97 -13.46 15.11 1.07
N ILE A 98 -12.79 14.42 2.01
CA ILE A 98 -11.70 15.01 2.80
C ILE A 98 -10.58 15.52 1.87
N PHE A 99 -10.20 14.76 0.84
CA PHE A 99 -9.19 15.18 -0.12
C PHE A 99 -9.63 16.43 -0.91
N GLU A 100 -10.90 16.50 -1.35
CA GLU A 100 -11.44 17.67 -2.05
C GLU A 100 -11.36 18.92 -1.17
N TYR A 101 -11.89 18.85 0.06
CA TYR A 101 -11.86 19.98 1.00
C TYR A 101 -10.43 20.40 1.39
N SER A 102 -9.54 19.43 1.59
CA SER A 102 -8.13 19.72 1.91
C SER A 102 -7.42 20.41 0.75
N SER A 103 -7.77 20.06 -0.49
CA SER A 103 -7.20 20.67 -1.70
C SER A 103 -7.69 22.11 -1.88
N LEU A 104 -8.98 22.37 -1.60
CA LEU A 104 -9.56 23.72 -1.63
C LEU A 104 -8.98 24.64 -0.54
N ALA A 105 -8.85 24.14 0.69
CA ALA A 105 -8.29 24.90 1.81
C ALA A 105 -6.83 25.35 1.56
N GLN A 106 -6.07 24.58 0.76
CA GLN A 106 -4.73 25.00 0.36
C GLN A 106 -4.74 26.13 -0.68
N ALA A 107 -5.74 26.16 -1.57
CA ALA A 107 -5.88 27.21 -2.56
C ALA A 107 -6.31 28.54 -1.93
N SER A 108 -7.11 28.52 -0.86
CA SER A 108 -7.68 29.69 -0.21
C SER A 108 -6.80 30.34 0.87
N GLY A 109 -5.51 30.01 0.94
CA GLY A 109 -4.64 30.44 2.04
C GLY A 109 -4.59 31.96 2.21
N GLU A 110 -5.31 32.49 3.21
CA GLU A 110 -5.40 33.91 3.61
C GLU A 110 -4.05 34.56 3.93
N TYR A 111 -3.01 33.76 4.20
CA TYR A 111 -1.71 34.23 4.63
C TYR A 111 -0.67 34.34 3.51
N GLY A 112 -1.05 34.89 2.34
CA GLY A 112 -0.19 35.58 1.34
C GLY A 112 1.08 34.89 0.82
N VAL A 113 1.43 33.70 1.29
CA VAL A 113 2.66 32.99 1.01
C VAL A 113 2.26 31.65 0.44
N TYR A 114 1.94 31.66 -0.85
CA TYR A 114 1.84 30.48 -1.68
C TYR A 114 3.21 29.79 -1.74
N LYS A 115 3.62 29.12 -0.66
CA LYS A 115 4.73 28.17 -0.71
C LYS A 115 4.26 27.09 -1.65
N HIS A 116 4.89 27.03 -2.81
CA HIS A 116 4.69 26.05 -3.85
C HIS A 116 4.90 24.64 -3.28
N ARG A 117 3.86 24.10 -2.64
CA ARG A 117 3.78 22.68 -2.32
C ARG A 117 3.43 21.95 -3.62
N SER A 118 3.94 20.74 -3.75
CA SER A 118 3.40 19.76 -4.71
C SER A 118 1.89 19.75 -4.60
N SER A 119 1.17 19.61 -5.74
CA SER A 119 -0.29 19.48 -5.71
C SER A 119 -0.65 18.39 -4.69
N LEU A 120 -1.54 18.72 -3.74
CA LEU A 120 -1.94 17.82 -2.66
C LEU A 120 -2.41 16.47 -3.19
N SER A 121 -2.96 16.43 -4.39
CA SER A 121 -3.39 15.24 -5.11
C SER A 121 -2.26 14.22 -5.31
N PHE A 122 -1.03 14.69 -5.57
CA PHE A 122 0.15 13.83 -5.62
C PHE A 122 0.55 13.35 -4.22
N ASN A 123 0.53 14.23 -3.22
CA ASN A 123 0.86 13.85 -1.84
C ASN A 123 -0.12 12.77 -1.32
N PHE A 124 -1.41 12.90 -1.62
CA PHE A 124 -2.40 11.87 -1.32
C PHE A 124 -2.10 10.55 -2.05
N SER A 125 -1.69 10.64 -3.33
CA SER A 125 -1.34 9.47 -4.14
C SER A 125 -0.08 8.74 -3.68
N ASP A 126 0.82 9.42 -2.97
CA ASP A 126 2.09 8.86 -2.49
C ASP A 126 2.00 8.31 -1.06
N THR A 127 0.91 8.61 -0.32
CA THR A 127 0.76 8.23 1.09
C THR A 127 0.66 6.71 1.31
N CYS A 128 -0.31 6.05 0.69
CA CYS A 128 -0.47 4.59 0.75
C CYS A 128 -1.27 4.06 -0.44
N ARG A 129 -1.31 2.73 -0.64
CA ARG A 129 -2.04 2.11 -1.76
C ARG A 129 -3.52 2.53 -1.80
N ARG A 130 -4.18 2.60 -0.64
CA ARG A 130 -5.60 2.95 -0.54
C ARG A 130 -5.86 4.41 -0.91
N TRP A 131 -5.09 5.35 -0.35
CA TRP A 131 -5.21 6.76 -0.68
C TRP A 131 -4.91 7.02 -2.16
N ARG A 132 -3.96 6.28 -2.74
CA ARG A 132 -3.68 6.33 -4.18
C ARG A 132 -4.87 5.91 -5.02
N THR A 133 -5.54 4.81 -4.67
CA THR A 133 -6.74 4.37 -5.38
C THR A 133 -7.84 5.44 -5.32
N VAL A 134 -8.13 5.96 -4.13
CA VAL A 134 -9.16 7.01 -3.93
C VAL A 134 -8.78 8.29 -4.68
N ALA A 135 -7.53 8.76 -4.53
CA ALA A 135 -7.07 9.97 -5.19
C ALA A 135 -7.13 9.84 -6.72
N ARG A 136 -6.64 8.74 -7.29
CA ARG A 136 -6.71 8.49 -8.74
C ARG A 136 -8.14 8.34 -9.26
N GLY A 137 -9.03 7.75 -8.45
CA GLY A 137 -10.43 7.56 -8.77
C GLY A 137 -11.29 8.81 -8.64
N ASN A 138 -10.76 9.91 -8.09
CA ASN A 138 -11.47 11.18 -7.97
C ASN A 138 -10.89 12.25 -8.93
N PRO A 139 -11.52 12.47 -10.10
CA PRO A 139 -11.08 13.47 -11.07
C PRO A 139 -11.06 14.92 -10.54
N LYS A 140 -11.90 15.26 -9.55
CA LYS A 140 -11.96 16.61 -8.97
C LYS A 140 -10.69 17.00 -8.20
N LEU A 141 -9.83 16.03 -7.87
CA LEU A 141 -8.52 16.33 -7.29
C LEU A 141 -7.50 16.73 -8.37
N TRP A 142 -7.76 16.38 -9.63
CA TRP A 142 -6.82 16.59 -10.74
C TRP A 142 -7.23 17.76 -11.63
N ASN A 143 -8.48 18.23 -11.51
CA ASN A 143 -9.02 19.29 -12.34
C ASN A 143 -8.32 20.65 -12.14
N ASN A 144 -7.73 20.91 -10.98
CA ASN A 144 -6.99 22.14 -10.68
C ASN A 144 -5.49 21.92 -10.89
N ILE A 145 -4.96 22.42 -12.00
CA ILE A 145 -3.54 22.32 -12.34
C ILE A 145 -2.85 23.64 -12.00
N PHE A 146 -1.94 23.59 -11.03
CA PHE A 146 -1.15 24.75 -10.62
C PHE A 146 0.18 24.77 -11.37
N LEU A 147 0.41 25.82 -12.16
CA LEU A 147 1.67 26.06 -12.86
C LEU A 147 2.40 27.23 -12.21
N ASN A 148 3.64 27.03 -11.78
CA ASN A 148 4.49 28.14 -11.37
C ASN A 148 5.37 28.60 -12.55
N ALA A 149 5.03 29.77 -13.10
CA ALA A 149 5.74 30.34 -14.24
C ALA A 149 7.24 30.59 -13.97
N SER A 150 7.65 30.71 -12.70
CA SER A 150 9.05 30.94 -12.34
C SER A 150 9.94 29.70 -12.46
N ARG A 151 9.36 28.50 -12.48
CA ARG A 151 10.08 27.22 -12.54
C ARG A 151 10.10 26.59 -13.93
N PHE A 152 9.47 27.25 -14.91
CA PHE A 152 9.43 26.75 -16.27
C PHE A 152 10.72 27.07 -17.01
N SER A 153 11.50 26.02 -17.28
CA SER A 153 12.50 26.01 -18.33
C SER A 153 11.86 25.53 -19.64
N PRO A 154 12.11 26.20 -20.79
CA PRO A 154 11.54 25.78 -22.08
C PRO A 154 11.92 24.34 -22.46
N ASP A 155 13.04 23.82 -21.96
CA ASP A 155 13.57 22.51 -22.33
C ASP A 155 13.08 21.36 -21.45
N THR A 156 12.35 21.65 -20.36
CA THR A 156 11.90 20.62 -19.40
C THR A 156 10.40 20.36 -19.57
N MET A 157 10.06 19.56 -20.58
CA MET A 157 8.74 18.94 -20.68
C MET A 157 8.59 17.91 -19.54
N SER A 158 7.89 18.28 -18.47
CA SER A 158 7.61 17.32 -17.39
C SER A 158 6.59 16.28 -17.89
N PRO A 159 6.91 14.97 -17.85
CA PRO A 159 5.99 13.90 -18.26
C PRO A 159 4.70 13.84 -17.42
N GLN A 160 4.64 14.60 -16.31
CA GLN A 160 3.49 14.62 -15.40
C GLN A 160 2.26 15.31 -16.01
N PHE A 161 2.42 16.22 -16.98
CA PHE A 161 1.28 17.00 -17.51
C PHE A 161 0.37 16.19 -18.42
N SER A 162 0.93 15.30 -19.24
CA SER A 162 0.12 14.39 -20.06
C SER A 162 -0.68 13.44 -19.19
N GLU A 163 -0.08 12.92 -18.11
CA GLU A 163 -0.77 12.08 -17.14
C GLU A 163 -1.91 12.82 -16.42
N LEU A 164 -1.68 14.08 -16.01
CA LEU A 164 -2.73 14.92 -15.43
C LEU A 164 -3.90 15.12 -16.40
N ALA A 165 -3.61 15.48 -17.66
CA ALA A 165 -4.63 15.64 -18.69
C ALA A 165 -5.43 14.36 -18.93
N LEU A 166 -4.77 13.19 -18.89
CA LEU A 166 -5.42 11.89 -19.01
C LEU A 166 -6.36 11.57 -17.84
N ARG A 167 -6.03 12.02 -16.63
CA ARG A 167 -6.85 11.79 -15.43
C ARG A 167 -8.08 12.69 -15.36
N CYS A 168 -8.06 13.84 -16.06
CA CYS A 168 -9.15 14.80 -16.05
C CYS A 168 -10.22 14.59 -17.14
N ARG A 169 -10.13 13.55 -17.99
CA ARG A 169 -10.89 13.41 -19.26
C ARG A 169 -12.39 13.72 -19.23
N LEU A 170 -13.06 13.56 -18.10
CA LEU A 170 -14.51 13.81 -17.95
C LEU A 170 -14.86 15.09 -17.18
N HIS A 171 -13.86 15.86 -16.72
CA HIS A 171 -14.06 17.04 -15.90
C HIS A 171 -13.37 18.27 -16.50
N PRO A 172 -13.96 19.46 -16.35
CA PRO A 172 -13.32 20.71 -16.74
C PRO A 172 -11.96 20.84 -16.05
N VAL A 173 -10.89 21.05 -16.81
CA VAL A 173 -9.60 21.42 -16.25
C VAL A 173 -9.54 22.93 -16.06
N TYR A 174 -9.15 23.35 -14.86
CA TYR A 174 -8.84 24.71 -14.48
C TYR A 174 -7.32 24.84 -14.34
N LEU A 175 -6.74 25.70 -15.17
CA LEU A 175 -5.31 25.98 -15.12
C LEU A 175 -5.08 27.25 -14.31
N LEU A 176 -4.36 27.13 -13.20
CA LEU A 176 -3.97 28.25 -12.34
C LEU A 176 -2.49 28.56 -12.56
N ILE A 177 -2.18 29.67 -13.21
CA ILE A 177 -0.79 30.08 -13.46
C ILE A 177 -0.38 31.12 -12.40
N LEU A 178 0.58 30.75 -11.57
CA LEU A 178 1.16 31.58 -10.52
C LEU A 178 2.45 32.26 -11.01
N ASN A 179 2.70 33.48 -10.50
CA ASN A 179 3.89 34.29 -10.83
C ASN A 179 4.03 34.61 -12.32
N SER A 180 2.90 34.86 -13.00
CA SER A 180 2.80 35.13 -14.43
C SER A 180 3.37 36.49 -14.84
N ALA A 181 4.68 36.70 -14.69
CA ALA A 181 5.32 37.81 -15.40
C ALA A 181 5.13 37.61 -16.91
N LEU A 182 4.75 38.64 -17.66
CA LEU A 182 4.41 38.56 -19.09
C LEU A 182 5.50 37.84 -19.93
N ARG A 183 6.78 38.09 -19.60
CA ARG A 183 7.93 37.42 -20.23
C ARG A 183 7.95 35.91 -20.01
N ARG A 184 7.50 35.43 -18.85
CA ARG A 184 7.45 34.00 -18.49
C ARG A 184 6.27 33.27 -19.09
N MET A 185 5.16 33.97 -19.34
CA MET A 185 4.01 33.41 -20.05
C MET A 185 4.38 32.93 -21.46
N LYS A 186 5.29 33.64 -22.15
CA LYS A 186 5.84 33.20 -23.45
C LYS A 186 6.53 31.84 -23.34
N ASN A 187 7.30 31.60 -22.28
CA ASN A 187 7.98 30.33 -22.07
C ASN A 187 6.98 29.17 -21.83
N ILE A 188 5.88 29.42 -21.11
CA ILE A 188 4.82 28.42 -20.90
C ILE A 188 4.07 28.11 -22.20
N ALA A 189 3.82 29.13 -23.02
CA ALA A 189 3.21 28.91 -24.33
C ALA A 189 4.13 28.09 -25.25
N GLN A 190 5.43 28.40 -25.25
CA GLN A 190 6.45 27.69 -26.05
C GLN A 190 6.73 26.28 -25.55
N SER A 191 6.55 26.00 -24.25
CA SER A 191 6.80 24.67 -23.69
C SER A 191 5.87 23.60 -24.27
N GLY A 192 4.76 23.97 -24.91
CA GLY A 192 3.79 23.04 -25.48
C GLY A 192 2.80 22.45 -24.46
N ILE A 193 2.91 22.78 -23.17
CA ILE A 193 1.99 22.28 -22.12
C ILE A 193 0.55 22.69 -22.40
N LEU A 194 0.34 23.93 -22.82
CA LEU A 194 -0.98 24.44 -23.17
C LEU A 194 -1.58 23.70 -24.37
N LYS A 195 -0.73 23.14 -25.26
CA LYS A 195 -1.20 22.36 -26.42
C LYS A 195 -1.85 21.05 -25.97
N GLY A 196 -1.30 20.39 -24.94
CA GLY A 196 -1.87 19.17 -24.37
C GLY A 196 -3.19 19.39 -23.62
N LEU A 197 -3.39 20.59 -23.08
CA LEU A 197 -4.60 20.97 -22.35
C LEU A 197 -5.66 21.65 -23.23
N ARG A 198 -5.33 22.00 -24.48
CA ARG A 198 -6.20 22.80 -25.37
C ARG A 198 -7.62 22.22 -25.50
N ASN A 199 -7.74 20.90 -25.53
CA ASN A 199 -9.02 20.22 -25.77
C ASN A 199 -9.77 19.87 -24.48
N THR A 200 -9.16 20.05 -23.31
CA THR A 200 -9.70 19.63 -22.01
C THR A 200 -9.85 20.79 -21.01
N CYS A 201 -9.13 21.89 -21.22
CA CYS A 201 -9.18 23.10 -20.42
C CYS A 201 -10.47 23.89 -20.71
N GLN A 202 -11.33 24.03 -19.71
CA GLN A 202 -12.55 24.84 -19.82
C GLN A 202 -12.40 26.21 -19.15
N GLY A 203 -11.40 26.38 -18.28
CA GLY A 203 -11.13 27.64 -17.58
C GLY A 203 -9.64 27.89 -17.38
N LEU A 204 -9.22 29.13 -17.58
CA LEU A 204 -7.86 29.60 -17.33
C LEU A 204 -7.92 30.76 -16.34
N GLU A 205 -7.26 30.60 -15.19
CA GLU A 205 -7.12 31.63 -14.18
C GLU A 205 -5.64 32.03 -14.06
N LEU A 206 -5.37 33.33 -14.18
CA LEU A 206 -4.02 33.90 -14.14
C LEU A 206 -3.86 34.70 -12.86
N HIS A 207 -2.98 34.27 -11.97
CA HIS A 207 -2.64 35.00 -10.76
C HIS A 207 -1.29 35.69 -10.90
N PHE A 208 -1.36 37.02 -11.03
CA PHE A 208 -0.19 37.88 -11.05
C PHE A 208 0.24 38.17 -9.60
N CYS A 209 1.30 37.52 -9.15
CA CYS A 209 1.97 37.94 -7.91
C CYS A 209 2.90 39.11 -8.25
N ASP A 210 2.48 40.35 -7.95
CA ASP A 210 3.44 41.44 -7.80
C ASP A 210 4.16 41.23 -6.46
N LYS A 211 5.50 41.13 -6.49
CA LYS A 211 6.32 41.03 -5.29
C LYS A 211 6.16 42.23 -4.36
N ARG A 212 5.51 43.32 -4.82
CA ARG A 212 5.25 44.53 -4.06
C ARG A 212 3.91 44.54 -3.30
N GLY A 213 3.08 43.50 -3.42
CA GLY A 213 1.80 43.44 -2.69
C GLY A 213 0.79 44.52 -3.10
N LEU A 214 1.01 45.21 -4.22
CA LEU A 214 0.09 46.20 -4.76
C LEU A 214 -0.95 45.47 -5.61
N LEU A 215 -2.22 45.61 -5.22
CA LEU A 215 -3.36 45.12 -6.01
C LEU A 215 -3.36 45.83 -7.38
N PRO A 216 -3.84 45.16 -8.45
CA PRO A 216 -3.82 45.70 -9.82
C PRO A 216 -4.64 46.97 -10.06
N SER A 217 -5.31 47.53 -9.05
CA SER A 217 -6.13 48.73 -9.16
C SER A 217 -5.34 50.04 -9.31
N GLN A 218 -4.05 49.98 -9.66
CA GLN A 218 -3.18 51.15 -9.86
C GLN A 218 -2.33 51.06 -11.15
N LEU A 219 -2.75 50.27 -12.14
CA LEU A 219 -2.04 50.14 -13.42
C LEU A 219 -2.79 50.75 -14.61
N ASP A 220 -3.80 51.59 -14.35
CA ASP A 220 -4.35 52.51 -15.34
C ASP A 220 -3.68 53.88 -15.16
N ASP A 221 -2.48 54.03 -15.71
CA ASP A 221 -1.86 55.27 -16.22
C ASP A 221 -0.61 54.93 -17.06
#